data_AF-A0AAD6STH9-F1
#
_entry.id   AF-A0AAD6STH9-F1
#
_cell.length_a   1.000
_cell.length_b   1.000
_cell.length_c   1.000
_cell.angle_alpha   90.00
_cell.angle_beta   90.00
_cell.angle_gamma   90.00
#
_symmetry.space_group_name_H-M   'P 1'
#
loop_
_entity.id
_entity.type
_entity.pdbx_description
1 polymer ?
#
loop_
_entity_poly.entity_id
_entity_poly.type
_entity_poly.pdbx_seq_one_letter_code
_entity_poly.pdbx_strand_id
1 'polypeptide(L)'
;LPARPQIFHGRDSELQDVVDSLMIGQARIAILGPGGVGKTALALAAMHHPRVSAAYEHIYFISCQSCSTCSDLIAKVASYLGLGEKGSPKSVLQHLSYQPTPVLFLFDNLETTWENNHRRAEVEEFLSRL
;
A
#
# COMPACT_ATOMS: atom_id res chain seq x y z
N LEU A 1 -6.84 6.00 -7.16
CA LEU A 1 -5.81 6.75 -6.41
C LEU A 1 -6.38 8.10 -5.97
N PRO A 2 -6.12 8.57 -4.73
CA PRO A 2 -6.33 9.96 -4.34
C PRO A 2 -5.56 10.93 -5.24
N ALA A 3 -5.98 12.19 -5.27
CA ALA A 3 -5.32 13.22 -6.07
C ALA A 3 -3.86 13.43 -5.64
N ARG A 4 -2.99 13.77 -6.59
CA ARG A 4 -1.61 14.18 -6.31
C ARG A 4 -1.62 15.40 -5.36
N PRO A 5 -0.74 15.43 -4.34
CA PRO A 5 -0.56 16.63 -3.52
C PRO A 5 -0.22 17.85 -4.39
N GLN A 6 -0.99 18.93 -4.26
CA GLN A 6 -0.78 20.17 -5.03
C GLN A 6 0.43 20.95 -4.54
N ILE A 7 0.74 20.83 -3.24
CA ILE A 7 1.89 21.45 -2.59
C ILE A 7 2.75 20.32 -2.04
N PHE A 8 3.95 20.14 -2.59
CA PHE A 8 4.91 19.13 -2.17
C PHE A 8 6.34 19.64 -2.45
N HIS A 9 7.06 20.04 -1.40
CA HIS A 9 8.40 20.61 -1.49
C HIS A 9 9.28 20.10 -0.34
N GLY A 10 10.60 20.08 -0.54
CA GLY A 10 11.58 19.81 0.52
C GLY A 10 11.70 18.33 0.92
N ARG A 11 11.20 17.43 0.07
CA ARG A 11 11.19 15.97 0.24
C ARG A 11 11.69 15.26 -1.03
N ASP A 12 12.39 16.00 -1.89
CA ASP A 12 12.78 15.53 -3.21
C ASP A 12 13.74 14.33 -3.14
N SER A 13 14.63 14.31 -2.13
CA SER A 13 15.49 13.17 -1.82
C SER A 13 14.69 11.92 -1.45
N GLU A 14 13.81 12.03 -0.46
CA GLU A 14 13.02 10.89 0.01
C GLU A 14 12.05 10.38 -1.08
N LEU A 15 11.51 11.29 -1.89
CA LEU A 15 10.72 10.92 -3.05
C LEU A 15 11.53 10.08 -4.04
N GLN A 16 12.76 10.51 -4.34
CA GLN A 16 13.63 9.81 -5.26
C GLN A 16 14.04 8.44 -4.71
N ASP A 17 14.34 8.33 -3.41
CA ASP A 17 14.65 7.05 -2.75
C ASP A 17 13.50 6.05 -2.84
N VAL A 18 12.26 6.51 -2.61
CA VAL A 18 11.06 5.66 -2.74
C VAL A 18 10.86 5.24 -4.20
N VAL A 19 10.99 6.17 -5.15
CA VAL A 19 10.83 5.88 -6.58
C VAL A 19 11.87 4.87 -7.04
N ASP A 20 13.15 5.07 -6.72
CA ASP A 20 14.21 4.17 -7.13
C ASP A 20 14.06 2.79 -6.49
N SER A 21 13.67 2.72 -5.22
CA SER A 21 13.37 1.45 -4.55
C SER A 21 12.24 0.68 -5.27
N LEU A 22 11.18 1.36 -5.69
CA LEU A 22 10.09 0.75 -6.46
C LEU A 22 10.55 0.27 -7.85
N MET A 23 11.54 0.92 -8.46
CA MET A 23 12.01 0.54 -9.80
C MET A 23 12.96 -0.67 -9.80
N ILE A 24 13.48 -1.09 -8.63
CA ILE A 24 14.41 -2.23 -8.52
C ILE A 24 13.67 -3.59 -8.54
N GLY A 25 12.36 -3.64 -8.25
CA GLY A 25 11.56 -4.89 -8.31
C GLY A 25 10.51 -5.01 -7.20
N GLN A 26 10.34 -6.22 -6.64
CA GLN A 26 9.42 -6.49 -5.51
C GLN A 26 9.89 -5.76 -4.23
N ALA A 27 9.62 -4.47 -4.16
CA ALA A 27 9.99 -3.61 -3.05
C ALA A 27 8.91 -3.61 -1.95
N ARG A 28 9.34 -3.74 -0.70
CA ARG A 28 8.52 -3.52 0.50
C ARG A 28 9.10 -2.33 1.26
N ILE A 29 8.41 -1.19 1.22
CA ILE A 29 8.89 0.09 1.74
C ILE A 29 8.00 0.50 2.91
N ALA A 30 8.62 0.80 4.06
CA ALA A 30 7.95 1.39 5.20
C ALA A 30 8.32 2.88 5.31
N ILE A 31 7.33 3.77 5.24
CA ILE A 31 7.52 5.21 5.44
C ILE A 31 7.10 5.54 6.87
N LEU A 32 8.08 5.80 7.74
CA LEU A 32 7.88 6.05 9.17
C LEU A 32 8.17 7.51 9.53
N GLY A 33 7.57 7.99 10.62
CA GLY A 33 7.77 9.36 11.10
C GLY A 33 6.57 9.89 11.89
N PRO A 34 6.73 11.06 12.54
CA PRO A 34 5.70 11.62 13.40
C PRO A 34 4.42 12.02 12.64
N GLY A 35 3.34 12.28 13.38
CA GLY A 35 2.10 12.81 12.82
C GLY A 35 2.32 14.14 12.09
N GLY A 36 1.64 14.34 10.96
CA GLY A 36 1.70 15.60 10.20
C GLY A 36 2.99 15.85 9.39
N VAL A 37 4.01 14.98 9.46
CA VAL A 37 5.30 15.18 8.78
C VAL A 37 5.23 15.06 7.24
N GLY A 38 4.09 14.63 6.70
CA GLY A 38 3.85 14.50 5.26
C GLY A 38 4.05 13.09 4.67
N LYS A 39 4.02 12.02 5.48
CA LYS A 39 4.22 10.62 5.00
C LYS A 39 3.27 10.22 3.87
N THR A 40 1.97 10.43 4.07
CA THR A 40 0.95 10.14 3.06
C THR A 40 1.14 10.98 1.81
N ALA A 41 1.55 12.25 1.95
CA ALA A 41 1.86 13.12 0.82
C ALA A 41 3.08 12.62 0.03
N LEU A 42 4.14 12.19 0.71
CA LEU A 42 5.32 11.57 0.09
C LEU A 42 4.95 10.29 -0.67
N ALA A 43 4.19 9.40 -0.03
CA ALA A 43 3.75 8.16 -0.64
C ALA A 43 2.88 8.39 -1.88
N LEU A 44 1.91 9.32 -1.81
CA LEU A 44 1.10 9.71 -2.96
C LEU A 44 1.93 10.38 -4.06
N ALA A 45 2.88 11.25 -3.71
CA ALA A 45 3.78 11.86 -4.69
C ALA A 45 4.59 10.79 -5.44
N ALA A 46 5.06 9.75 -4.76
CA ALA A 46 5.74 8.61 -5.38
C ALA A 46 4.82 7.82 -6.30
N MET A 47 3.57 7.54 -5.89
CA MET A 47 2.60 6.82 -6.73
C MET A 47 2.23 7.56 -8.02
N HIS A 48 2.19 8.90 -7.96
CA HIS A 48 1.95 9.75 -9.12
C HIS A 48 3.22 10.08 -9.91
N HIS A 49 4.38 9.56 -9.50
CA HIS A 49 5.64 9.82 -10.19
C HIS A 49 5.64 9.14 -11.57
N PRO A 50 6.05 9.82 -12.67
CA PRO A 50 5.95 9.28 -14.02
C PRO A 50 6.58 7.90 -14.22
N ARG A 51 7.74 7.64 -13.58
CA ARG A 51 8.40 6.32 -13.61
C ARG A 51 7.56 5.22 -12.95
N VAL A 52 6.91 5.53 -11.83
CA VAL A 52 6.06 4.58 -11.10
C VAL A 52 4.77 4.34 -11.88
N SER A 53 4.10 5.39 -12.35
CA SER A 53 2.86 5.25 -13.13
C SER A 53 3.06 4.55 -14.48
N ALA A 54 4.27 4.58 -15.03
CA ALA A 54 4.61 3.84 -16.25
C ALA A 54 4.94 2.36 -15.98
N ALA A 55 5.46 2.04 -14.80
CA ALA A 55 5.85 0.67 -14.43
C ALA A 55 4.71 -0.15 -13.81
N TYR A 56 3.77 0.50 -13.13
CA TYR A 56 2.65 -0.13 -12.43
C TYR A 56 1.33 0.34 -13.02
N GLU A 57 0.63 -0.58 -13.69
CA GLU A 57 -0.71 -0.31 -14.24
C GLU A 57 -1.77 -0.30 -13.13
N HIS A 58 -1.59 -1.15 -12.11
CA HIS A 58 -2.53 -1.32 -11.01
C HIS A 58 -1.97 -0.76 -9.72
N ILE A 59 -2.42 0.43 -9.33
CA ILE A 59 -1.99 1.11 -8.12
C ILE A 59 -3.18 1.34 -7.18
N TYR A 60 -3.13 0.72 -6.01
CA TYR A 60 -4.18 0.76 -5.01
C TYR A 60 -3.74 1.52 -3.76
N PHE A 61 -4.49 2.58 -3.44
CA PHE A 61 -4.40 3.25 -2.16
C PHE A 61 -5.42 2.63 -1.20
N ILE A 62 -4.94 2.06 -0.10
CA ILE A 62 -5.75 1.39 0.91
C ILE A 62 -5.57 2.13 2.22
N SER A 63 -6.59 2.90 2.62
CA SER A 63 -6.64 3.51 3.95
C SER A 63 -6.99 2.45 5.00
N CYS A 64 -6.05 2.16 5.90
CA CYS A 64 -6.20 1.20 6.99
C CYS A 64 -6.81 1.81 8.27
N GLN A 65 -7.15 3.11 8.26
CA GLN A 65 -7.68 3.83 9.42
C GLN A 65 -8.94 3.18 10.04
N SER A 66 -9.72 2.43 9.26
CA SER A 66 -10.91 1.72 9.73
C SER A 66 -10.72 0.21 9.91
N CYS A 67 -9.48 -0.29 9.78
CA CYS A 67 -9.18 -1.73 9.82
C CYS A 67 -8.62 -2.09 11.19
N SER A 68 -9.43 -2.72 12.03
CA SER A 68 -9.06 -3.08 13.41
C SER A 68 -8.55 -4.53 13.53
N THR A 69 -8.72 -5.33 12.47
CA THR A 69 -8.33 -6.75 12.40
C THR A 69 -7.67 -7.08 11.07
N CYS A 70 -6.95 -8.21 11.01
CA CYS A 70 -6.44 -8.76 9.75
C CYS A 70 -7.59 -9.05 8.77
N SER A 71 -8.71 -9.58 9.26
CA SER A 71 -9.92 -9.80 8.46
C SER A 71 -10.46 -8.52 7.81
N ASP A 72 -10.47 -7.40 8.54
CA ASP A 72 -10.89 -6.10 7.98
C ASP A 72 -9.95 -5.66 6.84
N LEU A 73 -8.65 -5.82 7.03
CA LEU A 73 -7.64 -5.49 6.02
C LEU A 73 -7.81 -6.37 4.77
N ILE A 74 -7.97 -7.69 4.94
CA ILE A 74 -8.20 -8.63 3.83
C ILE A 74 -9.47 -8.26 3.07
N ALA A 75 -10.57 -8.01 3.78
CA ALA A 75 -11.84 -7.62 3.18
C ALA A 75 -11.71 -6.29 2.42
N LYS A 76 -10.94 -5.34 2.96
CA LYS A 76 -10.70 -4.06 2.31
C LYS A 76 -9.86 -4.21 1.04
N VAL A 77 -8.76 -4.97 1.08
CA VAL A 77 -7.96 -5.31 -0.11
C VAL A 77 -8.84 -5.99 -1.16
N ALA A 78 -9.63 -6.99 -0.76
CA ALA A 78 -10.53 -7.70 -1.67
C ALA A 78 -11.56 -6.78 -2.33
N SER A 79 -12.12 -5.82 -1.58
CA SER A 79 -13.03 -4.80 -2.12
C SER A 79 -12.36 -3.94 -3.19
N TYR A 80 -11.12 -3.46 -2.95
CA TYR A 80 -10.34 -2.71 -3.96
C TYR A 80 -10.01 -3.53 -5.22
N LEU A 81 -9.86 -4.85 -5.07
CA LEU A 81 -9.65 -5.78 -6.18
C LEU A 81 -10.97 -6.23 -6.87
N GLY A 82 -12.13 -5.73 -6.44
CA GLY A 82 -13.42 -6.09 -7.02
C GLY A 82 -13.91 -7.51 -6.66
N LEU A 83 -13.33 -8.14 -5.64
CA LEU A 83 -13.70 -9.48 -5.17
C LEU A 83 -14.89 -9.47 -4.18
N GLY A 84 -15.31 -8.28 -3.72
CA GLY A 84 -16.41 -8.09 -2.77
C GLY A 84 -16.08 -8.45 -1.32
N GLU A 85 -17.07 -8.31 -0.44
CA GLU A 85 -16.92 -8.48 1.03
C GLU A 85 -16.62 -9.92 1.48
N LYS A 86 -16.73 -10.90 0.58
CA LYS A 86 -16.42 -12.33 0.85
C LYS A 86 -14.99 -12.71 0.46
N GLY A 87 -14.14 -11.71 0.22
CA GLY A 87 -12.72 -11.94 -0.05
C GLY A 87 -12.04 -12.71 1.08
N SER A 88 -11.29 -13.74 0.71
CA SER A 88 -10.38 -14.48 1.57
C SER A 88 -8.93 -14.20 1.17
N PRO A 89 -7.94 -14.49 2.04
CA PRO A 89 -6.54 -14.42 1.64
C PRO A 89 -6.27 -15.21 0.36
N LYS A 90 -6.86 -16.41 0.24
CA LYS A 90 -6.68 -17.27 -0.93
C LYS A 90 -7.20 -16.63 -2.22
N SER A 91 -8.39 -16.03 -2.19
CA SER A 91 -8.96 -15.39 -3.38
C SER A 91 -8.19 -14.13 -3.77
N VAL A 92 -7.70 -13.35 -2.80
CA VAL A 92 -6.84 -12.18 -3.06
C VAL A 92 -5.56 -12.62 -3.76
N LEU A 93 -4.84 -13.60 -3.19
CA LEU A 93 -3.59 -14.10 -3.77
C LEU A 93 -3.81 -14.74 -5.13
N GLN A 94 -4.90 -15.50 -5.30
CA GLN A 94 -5.27 -16.09 -6.58
C GLN A 94 -5.54 -15.00 -7.63
N HIS A 95 -6.30 -13.96 -7.28
CA HIS A 95 -6.56 -12.84 -8.19
C HIS A 95 -5.25 -12.15 -8.61
N LEU A 96 -4.36 -11.86 -7.65
CA LEU A 96 -3.06 -11.25 -7.92
C LEU A 96 -2.14 -12.14 -8.78
N SER A 97 -2.18 -13.47 -8.59
CA SER A 97 -1.39 -14.40 -9.40
C SER A 97 -1.79 -14.45 -10.88
N TYR A 98 -3.02 -14.04 -11.20
CA TYR A 98 -3.50 -13.93 -12.57
C TYR A 98 -3.28 -12.55 -13.19
N GLN A 99 -2.79 -11.56 -12.42
CA GLN A 99 -2.50 -10.25 -12.95
C GLN A 99 -1.22 -10.31 -13.81
N PRO A 100 -1.29 -9.94 -15.10
CA PRO A 100 -0.14 -10.02 -16.01
C PRO A 100 0.85 -8.88 -15.76
N THR A 101 0.42 -7.81 -15.10
CA THR A 101 1.23 -6.63 -14.82
C THR A 101 1.45 -6.44 -13.31
N PRO A 102 2.55 -5.79 -12.90
CA PRO A 102 2.83 -5.56 -11.48
C PRO A 102 1.75 -4.72 -10.79
N VAL A 103 1.40 -5.13 -9.57
CA VAL A 103 0.45 -4.41 -8.70
C VAL A 103 1.21 -3.70 -7.59
N LEU A 104 0.88 -2.43 -7.33
CA LEU A 104 1.43 -1.64 -6.24
C LEU A 104 0.33 -1.31 -5.21
N PHE A 105 0.58 -1.65 -3.96
CA PHE A 105 -0.28 -1.29 -2.83
C PHE A 105 0.39 -0.21 -1.97
N LEU A 106 -0.37 0.82 -1.60
CA LEU A 106 -0.04 1.73 -0.50
C LEU A 106 -1.05 1.53 0.61
N PHE A 107 -0.56 0.98 1.72
CA PHE A 107 -1.30 0.86 2.97
C PHE A 107 -1.03 2.10 3.82
N ASP A 108 -1.99 3.01 3.89
CA ASP A 108 -1.90 4.24 4.68
C ASP A 108 -2.51 4.03 6.07
N ASN A 109 -1.87 4.55 7.11
CA ASN A 109 -2.21 4.32 8.52
C ASN A 109 -2.28 2.83 8.94
N LEU A 110 -1.36 2.01 8.42
CA LEU A 110 -1.31 0.56 8.68
C LEU A 110 -1.13 0.23 10.18
N GLU A 111 -0.56 1.15 10.97
CA GLU A 111 -0.41 1.01 12.42
C GLU A 111 -1.73 0.68 13.13
N THR A 112 -2.86 1.17 12.61
CA THR A 112 -4.20 0.91 13.17
C THR A 112 -4.51 -0.59 13.22
N THR A 113 -4.04 -1.34 12.23
CA THR A 113 -4.21 -2.80 12.16
C THR A 113 -3.00 -3.54 12.72
N TRP A 114 -1.79 -3.02 12.52
CA TRP A 114 -0.53 -3.73 12.76
C TRP A 114 -0.01 -3.64 14.20
N GLU A 115 -0.24 -2.53 14.91
CA GLU A 115 0.35 -2.31 16.25
C GLU A 115 -0.33 -3.10 17.37
N ASN A 116 -1.43 -3.80 17.09
CA ASN A 116 -2.04 -4.69 18.06
C ASN A 116 -1.18 -5.96 18.25
N ASN A 117 -0.41 -6.00 19.33
CA ASN A 117 0.54 -7.08 19.63
C ASN A 117 -0.07 -8.50 19.60
N HIS A 118 -1.35 -8.67 19.93
CA HIS A 118 -2.00 -9.98 19.91
C HIS A 118 -2.37 -10.47 18.50
N ARG A 119 -2.41 -9.56 17.52
CA ARG A 119 -2.90 -9.83 16.15
C ARG A 119 -1.89 -9.50 15.07
N ARG A 120 -0.77 -8.87 15.45
CA ARG A 120 0.30 -8.47 14.54
C ARG A 120 0.73 -9.62 13.63
N ALA A 121 0.99 -10.81 14.21
CA ALA A 121 1.45 -11.99 13.47
C ALA A 121 0.52 -12.37 12.29
N GLU A 122 -0.80 -12.28 12.46
CA GLU A 122 -1.76 -12.57 11.39
C GLU A 122 -1.66 -11.57 10.24
N VAL A 123 -1.44 -10.29 10.57
CA VAL A 123 -1.25 -9.23 9.58
C VAL A 123 0.09 -9.41 8.86
N GLU A 124 1.17 -9.71 9.59
CA GLU A 124 2.48 -9.97 8.99
C GLU A 124 2.43 -11.18 8.05
N GLU A 125 1.75 -12.26 8.46
CA GLU A 125 1.57 -13.46 7.63
C GLU A 125 0.86 -13.11 6.32
N PHE A 126 -0.25 -12.36 6.38
CA PHE A 126 -0.97 -11.95 5.19
C PHE A 126 -0.11 -11.06 4.27
N LEU A 127 0.54 -10.02 4.80
CA LEU A 127 1.39 -9.12 4.01
C LEU A 127 2.64 -9.82 3.45
N SER A 128 3.13 -10.88 4.09
CA SER A 128 4.29 -11.63 3.61
C SER A 128 4.00 -12.40 2.32
N ARG A 129 2.73 -12.70 2.05
CA ARG A 129 2.26 -13.49 0.92
C ARG A 129 1.75 -12.65 -0.25
N LEU A 130 1.40 -11.40 0.02
CA LEU A 130 1.14 -10.35 -0.97
C LEU A 130 2.43 -10.02 -1.74
#